data_AF-T1BF06-F1
#
_entry.id   AF-T1BF06-F1
#
_cell.length_a   1.000
_cell.length_b   1.000
_cell.length_c   1.000
_cell.angle_alpha   90.00
_cell.angle_beta   90.00
_cell.angle_gamma   90.00
#
_symmetry.space_group_name_H-M   'P 1'
#
loop_
_entity.id
_entity.type
_entity.pdbx_description
1 polymer ?
#
loop_
_entity_poly.entity_id
_entity_poly.type
_entity_poly.pdbx_seq_one_letter_code
_entity_poly.pdbx_strand_id
1 'polypeptide(L)'
;MSARALCRHVELGADAVITVDLHSPQTLEQFTKPAFEASGIPAIARLLRERPVDLLVSPDRGGIERVRRMAALLDKPWIAFEKKRIDSDHVELKLPGELSIPLAGKHAVLVDDVITTGGTMVEAAKLLRRNGAGAISVACTHGLFLRDAFERIKAVTDEIFSTDTLGNPAEKASVAPDIAELLLAHRPAA
;
A
#
# COMPACT_ATOMS: atom_id res chain seq x y z
N MET A 1 -5.01 -6.79 21.41
CA MET A 1 -5.99 -6.33 22.43
C MET A 1 -6.51 -4.92 22.15
N SER A 2 -5.68 -3.96 21.74
CA SER A 2 -6.13 -2.58 21.45
C SER A 2 -7.09 -2.47 20.27
N ALA A 3 -6.78 -3.10 19.12
CA ALA A 3 -7.64 -3.07 17.93
C ALA A 3 -9.07 -3.55 18.23
N ARG A 4 -9.22 -4.71 18.88
CA ARG A 4 -10.52 -5.23 19.32
C ARG A 4 -11.30 -4.23 20.19
N ALA A 5 -10.65 -3.61 21.17
CA ALA A 5 -11.31 -2.64 22.05
C ALA A 5 -11.78 -1.39 21.29
N LEU A 6 -11.00 -0.94 20.30
CA LEU A 6 -11.37 0.17 19.42
C LEU A 6 -12.50 -0.21 18.46
N CYS A 7 -12.50 -1.41 17.86
CA CYS A 7 -13.61 -1.88 17.04
C CYS A 7 -14.94 -1.82 17.80
N ARG A 8 -14.95 -2.28 19.07
CA ARG A 8 -16.11 -2.23 19.97
C ARG A 8 -16.60 -0.81 20.25
N HIS A 9 -15.68 0.16 20.32
CA HIS A 9 -16.02 1.56 20.53
C HIS A 9 -16.50 2.25 19.25
N VAL A 10 -15.82 2.04 18.13
CA VAL A 10 -16.14 2.63 16.82
C VAL A 10 -17.52 2.19 16.36
N GLU A 11 -17.92 0.96 16.63
CA GLU A 11 -19.25 0.46 16.23
C GLU A 11 -20.40 0.95 17.13
N LEU A 12 -20.12 1.65 18.24
CA LEU A 12 -21.18 2.22 19.09
C LEU A 12 -21.97 3.26 18.30
N GLY A 13 -23.29 3.07 18.23
CA GLY A 13 -24.20 3.96 17.50
C GLY A 13 -24.17 3.86 15.97
N ALA A 14 -23.31 3.03 15.36
CA ALA A 14 -23.29 2.78 13.92
C ALA A 14 -24.16 1.56 13.53
N ASP A 15 -24.78 1.53 12.36
CA ASP A 15 -25.47 0.32 11.86
C ASP A 15 -24.49 -0.65 11.18
N ALA A 16 -23.46 -0.10 10.54
CA ALA A 16 -22.38 -0.82 9.89
C ALA A 16 -21.10 0.02 9.93
N VAL A 17 -19.95 -0.62 9.69
CA VAL A 17 -18.65 0.03 9.58
C VAL A 17 -18.07 -0.21 8.19
N ILE A 18 -17.56 0.83 7.55
CA ILE A 18 -16.73 0.70 6.35
C ILE A 18 -15.34 1.22 6.68
N THR A 19 -14.33 0.42 6.36
CA THR A 19 -12.91 0.77 6.50
C THR A 19 -12.22 0.68 5.14
N VAL A 20 -10.97 1.11 5.06
CA VAL A 20 -10.13 0.97 3.86
C VAL A 20 -8.82 0.30 4.27
N ASP A 21 -8.44 -0.78 3.58
CA ASP A 21 -7.18 -1.55 3.75
C ASP A 21 -6.65 -1.64 5.20
N LEU A 22 -7.35 -2.37 6.08
CA LEU A 22 -6.81 -2.67 7.41
C LEU A 22 -5.47 -3.39 7.31
N HIS A 23 -4.52 -2.97 8.15
CA HIS A 23 -3.18 -3.58 8.20
C HIS A 23 -3.22 -5.10 8.46
N SER A 24 -4.21 -5.56 9.21
CA SER A 24 -4.46 -6.97 9.50
C SER A 24 -5.91 -7.30 9.18
N PRO A 25 -6.19 -8.19 8.21
CA PRO A 25 -7.55 -8.59 7.84
C PRO A 25 -8.36 -9.13 9.01
N GLN A 26 -7.70 -9.77 9.98
CA GLN A 26 -8.32 -10.29 11.21
C GLN A 26 -8.94 -9.20 12.09
N THR A 27 -8.60 -7.93 11.86
CA THR A 27 -9.19 -6.80 12.58
C THR A 27 -10.65 -6.60 12.16
N LEU A 28 -11.01 -6.90 10.91
CA LEU A 28 -12.39 -6.78 10.43
C LEU A 28 -13.33 -7.73 11.19
N GLU A 29 -12.84 -8.93 11.53
CA GLU A 29 -13.56 -9.94 12.30
C GLU A 29 -13.82 -9.54 13.77
N GLN A 30 -13.21 -8.44 14.25
CA GLN A 30 -13.39 -7.96 15.62
C GLN A 30 -14.67 -7.14 15.78
N PHE A 31 -15.26 -6.63 14.71
CA PHE A 31 -16.56 -5.97 14.75
C PHE A 31 -17.67 -6.99 15.03
N THR A 32 -18.69 -6.60 15.80
CA THR A 32 -19.93 -7.39 15.94
C THR A 32 -21.01 -6.94 14.99
N LYS A 33 -20.96 -5.68 14.55
CA LYS A 33 -21.84 -5.15 13.52
C LYS A 33 -21.31 -5.47 12.13
N PRO A 34 -22.16 -5.43 11.08
CA PRO A 34 -21.70 -5.56 9.70
C PRO A 34 -20.51 -4.62 9.44
N ALA A 35 -19.41 -5.19 8.98
CA ALA A 35 -18.19 -4.46 8.68
C ALA A 35 -17.69 -4.85 7.29
N PHE A 36 -17.36 -3.84 6.49
CA PHE A 36 -16.91 -4.00 5.12
C PHE A 36 -15.59 -3.26 4.92
N GLU A 37 -14.77 -3.78 4.02
CA GLU A 37 -13.47 -3.22 3.72
C GLU A 37 -13.42 -2.82 2.25
N ALA A 38 -13.32 -1.51 2.01
CA ALA A 38 -12.89 -0.97 0.73
C ALA A 38 -11.37 -1.11 0.61
N SER A 39 -10.86 -0.87 -0.59
CA SER A 39 -9.43 -1.01 -0.86
C SER A 39 -8.91 0.18 -1.64
N GLY A 40 -7.72 0.66 -1.30
CA GLY A 40 -6.98 1.68 -2.03
C GLY A 40 -6.37 1.19 -3.35
N ILE A 41 -6.24 -0.13 -3.53
CA ILE A 41 -5.57 -0.70 -4.70
C ILE A 41 -6.20 -0.33 -6.05
N PRO A 42 -7.53 -0.45 -6.25
CA PRO A 42 -8.14 0.03 -7.48
C PRO A 42 -7.96 1.53 -7.72
N ALA A 43 -8.01 2.36 -6.67
CA ALA A 43 -7.76 3.80 -6.77
C ALA A 43 -6.37 4.11 -7.29
N ILE A 44 -5.34 3.49 -6.69
CA ILE A 44 -3.95 3.65 -7.12
C ILE A 44 -3.75 3.07 -8.53
N ALA A 45 -4.35 1.90 -8.84
CA ALA A 45 -4.25 1.31 -10.17
C ALA A 45 -4.86 2.23 -11.24
N ARG A 46 -6.01 2.88 -10.99
CA ARG A 46 -6.60 3.87 -11.91
C ARG A 46 -5.60 4.99 -12.22
N LEU A 47 -4.93 5.53 -11.20
CA LEU A 47 -3.90 6.56 -11.36
C LEU A 47 -2.67 6.06 -12.15
N LEU A 48 -2.24 4.81 -11.92
CA LEU A 48 -1.05 4.24 -12.55
C LEU A 48 -1.27 3.78 -14.00
N ARG A 49 -2.50 3.58 -14.46
CA ARG A 49 -2.79 3.21 -15.86
C ARG A 49 -2.29 4.23 -16.87
N GLU A 50 -2.25 5.50 -16.48
CA GLU A 50 -1.83 6.61 -17.33
C GLU A 50 -0.33 6.90 -17.22
N ARG A 51 0.43 6.02 -16.55
CA ARG A 51 1.84 6.23 -16.19
C ARG A 51 2.70 5.05 -16.66
N PRO A 52 3.99 5.28 -16.93
CA PRO A 52 4.92 4.18 -17.16
C PRO A 52 5.02 3.33 -15.89
N VAL A 53 4.70 2.05 -16.02
CA VAL A 53 4.91 1.04 -14.98
C VAL A 53 5.41 -0.22 -15.66
N ASP A 54 6.61 -0.66 -15.31
CA ASP A 54 7.19 -1.91 -15.81
C ASP A 54 7.08 -3.04 -14.78
N LEU A 55 7.19 -2.71 -13.49
CA LEU A 55 7.27 -3.69 -12.42
C LEU A 55 6.63 -3.16 -11.14
N LEU A 56 5.76 -3.96 -10.51
CA LEU A 56 5.27 -3.68 -9.17
C LEU A 56 6.08 -4.45 -8.12
N VAL A 57 6.33 -3.84 -6.98
CA VAL A 57 7.23 -4.39 -5.97
C VAL A 57 6.59 -4.32 -4.59
N SER A 58 6.42 -5.47 -3.94
CA SER A 58 6.13 -5.50 -2.52
C SER A 58 7.44 -5.38 -1.73
N PRO A 59 7.56 -4.45 -0.77
CA PRO A 59 8.78 -4.25 0.02
C PRO A 59 9.05 -5.40 1.00
N ASP A 60 8.05 -6.24 1.28
CA ASP A 60 8.17 -7.46 2.06
C ASP A 60 7.11 -8.50 1.68
N ARG A 61 7.13 -9.66 2.35
CA ARG A 61 6.21 -10.77 2.06
C ARG A 61 4.76 -10.50 2.50
N GLY A 62 4.53 -9.59 3.46
CA GLY A 62 3.20 -9.27 3.96
C GLY A 62 2.33 -8.58 2.89
N GLY A 63 2.95 -7.78 2.03
CA GLY A 63 2.29 -7.09 0.92
C GLY A 63 2.12 -7.90 -0.38
N ILE A 64 2.42 -9.21 -0.39
CA ILE A 64 2.36 -10.03 -1.62
C ILE A 64 0.96 -10.00 -2.27
N GLU A 65 -0.10 -10.21 -1.49
CA GLU A 65 -1.45 -10.25 -2.05
C GLU A 65 -1.86 -8.88 -2.63
N ARG A 66 -1.42 -7.81 -1.96
CA ARG A 66 -1.65 -6.43 -2.38
C ARG A 66 -0.99 -6.11 -3.71
N VAL A 67 0.31 -6.39 -3.83
CA VAL A 67 1.04 -6.13 -5.08
C VAL A 67 0.54 -7.02 -6.20
N ARG A 68 0.18 -8.28 -5.91
CA ARG A 68 -0.39 -9.22 -6.88
C ARG A 68 -1.73 -8.72 -7.43
N ARG A 69 -2.60 -8.22 -6.57
CA ARG A 69 -3.90 -7.65 -6.99
C ARG A 69 -3.70 -6.39 -7.85
N MET A 70 -2.78 -5.51 -7.48
CA MET A 70 -2.47 -4.33 -8.30
C MET A 70 -1.89 -4.73 -9.66
N ALA A 71 -1.01 -5.74 -9.70
CA ALA A 71 -0.45 -6.31 -10.92
C ALA A 71 -1.53 -6.84 -11.86
N ALA A 72 -2.53 -7.56 -11.33
CA ALA A 72 -3.65 -8.05 -12.11
C ALA A 72 -4.50 -6.91 -12.71
N LEU A 73 -4.70 -5.82 -11.98
CA LEU A 73 -5.47 -4.65 -12.47
C LEU A 73 -4.74 -3.83 -13.55
N LEU A 74 -3.42 -3.90 -13.57
CA LEU A 74 -2.55 -3.16 -14.50
C LEU A 74 -1.99 -4.02 -15.63
N ASP A 75 -2.20 -5.34 -15.58
CA ASP A 75 -1.54 -6.34 -16.42
C ASP A 75 -0.01 -6.16 -16.43
N LYS A 76 0.56 -6.13 -15.21
CA LYS A 76 2.00 -5.92 -14.98
C LYS A 76 2.60 -7.03 -14.15
N PRO A 77 3.89 -7.35 -14.36
CA PRO A 77 4.55 -8.28 -13.47
C PRO A 77 4.79 -7.66 -12.08
N TRP A 78 5.03 -8.53 -11.11
CA TRP A 78 5.37 -8.13 -9.75
C TRP A 78 6.46 -9.01 -9.14
N ILE A 79 7.15 -8.46 -8.15
CA ILE A 79 8.05 -9.18 -7.25
C ILE A 79 7.80 -8.78 -5.80
N ALA A 80 8.30 -9.58 -4.86
CA ALA A 80 8.30 -9.23 -3.44
C ALA A 80 9.69 -9.44 -2.85
N PHE A 81 10.14 -8.49 -2.04
CA PHE A 81 11.43 -8.60 -1.38
C PHE A 81 11.38 -9.53 -0.18
N GLU A 82 12.51 -10.17 0.09
CA GLU A 82 12.75 -10.86 1.34
C GLU A 82 13.28 -9.87 2.37
N LYS A 83 12.50 -9.67 3.42
CA LYS A 83 12.85 -8.78 4.54
C LYS A 83 13.39 -9.60 5.69
N LYS A 84 14.67 -9.42 6.00
CA LYS A 84 15.30 -10.00 7.20
C LYS A 84 15.57 -8.89 8.20
N ARG A 85 14.86 -8.92 9.33
CA ARG A 85 15.15 -8.03 10.46
C ARG A 85 16.37 -8.56 11.19
N ILE A 86 17.39 -7.71 11.33
CA ILE A 86 18.63 -8.05 12.04
C ILE A 86 18.50 -7.63 13.50
N ASP A 87 17.99 -6.40 13.76
CA ASP A 87 17.66 -5.88 15.09
C ASP A 87 16.48 -4.90 15.05
N SER A 88 16.27 -4.10 16.11
CA SER A 88 15.18 -3.11 16.21
C SER A 88 15.21 -2.06 15.09
N ASP A 89 16.40 -1.70 14.63
CA ASP A 89 16.64 -0.54 13.77
C ASP A 89 17.18 -0.93 12.39
N HIS A 90 17.75 -2.14 12.27
CA HIS A 90 18.37 -2.63 11.04
C HIS A 90 17.55 -3.73 10.37
N VAL A 91 17.24 -3.49 9.10
CA VAL A 91 16.52 -4.41 8.22
C VAL A 91 17.33 -4.58 6.93
N GLU A 92 17.59 -5.82 6.56
CA GLU A 92 18.12 -6.17 5.24
C GLU A 92 16.97 -6.55 4.31
N LEU A 93 16.98 -5.96 3.11
CA LEU A 93 16.11 -6.33 2.01
C LEU A 93 16.92 -7.06 0.96
N LYS A 94 16.40 -8.19 0.49
CA LYS A 94 16.99 -8.96 -0.61
C LYS A 94 15.99 -9.09 -1.73
N LEU A 95 16.50 -9.01 -2.96
CA LEU A 95 15.74 -9.40 -4.13
C LEU A 95 15.41 -10.89 -4.03
N PRO A 96 14.21 -11.32 -4.48
CA PRO A 96 13.96 -12.74 -4.67
C PRO A 96 14.97 -13.27 -5.68
N GLY A 97 15.55 -14.44 -5.39
CA GLY A 97 16.71 -15.05 -6.06
C GLY A 97 16.95 -14.65 -7.52
N GLU A 98 16.61 -15.52 -8.47
CA GLU A 98 16.69 -15.17 -9.88
C GLU A 98 15.45 -14.38 -10.28
N LEU A 99 15.63 -13.10 -10.63
CA LEU A 99 14.54 -12.27 -11.13
C LEU A 99 14.17 -12.72 -12.54
N SER A 100 12.90 -13.03 -12.75
CA SER A 100 12.36 -13.30 -14.10
C SER A 100 12.37 -12.09 -15.03
N ILE A 101 12.66 -10.89 -14.50
CA ILE A 101 12.58 -9.61 -15.20
C ILE A 101 13.82 -8.77 -14.87
N PRO A 102 14.54 -8.26 -15.89
CA PRO A 102 15.67 -7.38 -15.65
C PRO A 102 15.20 -6.04 -15.07
N LEU A 103 15.87 -5.54 -14.02
CA LEU A 103 15.58 -4.24 -13.43
C LEU A 103 16.17 -3.07 -14.22
N ALA A 104 17.17 -3.32 -15.08
CA ALA A 104 17.89 -2.29 -15.82
C ALA A 104 16.94 -1.42 -16.67
N GLY A 105 16.92 -0.12 -16.38
CA GLY A 105 16.11 0.87 -17.09
C GLY A 105 14.60 0.80 -16.82
N LYS A 106 14.14 -0.10 -15.95
CA LYS A 106 12.71 -0.29 -15.66
C LYS A 106 12.17 0.74 -14.67
N HIS A 107 10.89 1.08 -14.82
CA HIS A 107 10.13 1.82 -13.82
C HIS A 107 9.49 0.84 -12.83
N ALA A 108 10.05 0.80 -11.61
CA ALA A 108 9.53 0.00 -10.51
C ALA A 108 8.62 0.83 -9.59
N VAL A 109 7.46 0.30 -9.20
CA VAL A 109 6.56 0.93 -8.24
C VAL A 109 6.48 0.08 -6.98
N LEU A 110 6.94 0.63 -5.86
CA LEU A 110 6.82 0.04 -4.54
C LEU A 110 5.39 0.23 -4.03
N VAL A 111 4.76 -0.83 -3.53
CA VAL A 111 3.34 -0.82 -3.11
C VAL A 111 3.22 -1.30 -1.66
N ASP A 112 2.56 -0.52 -0.80
CA ASP A 112 2.28 -0.88 0.59
C ASP A 112 0.87 -0.44 1.06
N ASP A 113 0.38 -0.93 2.20
CA ASP A 113 -0.86 -0.40 2.80
C ASP A 113 -0.60 0.91 3.51
N VAL A 114 0.47 0.99 4.32
CA VAL A 114 0.74 2.16 5.16
C VAL A 114 2.21 2.56 5.12
N ILE A 115 2.48 3.86 5.01
CA ILE A 115 3.82 4.41 5.15
C ILE A 115 3.86 5.32 6.37
N THR A 116 4.59 4.87 7.40
CA THR A 116 4.80 5.63 8.65
C THR A 116 6.16 6.33 8.65
N THR A 117 7.23 5.63 9.05
CA THR A 117 8.60 6.18 9.15
C THR A 117 9.37 6.15 7.82
N GLY A 118 8.83 5.48 6.79
CA GLY A 118 9.42 5.43 5.45
C GLY A 118 10.70 4.59 5.30
N GLY A 119 11.26 4.04 6.38
CA GLY A 119 12.54 3.33 6.36
C GLY A 119 12.57 2.17 5.35
N THR A 120 11.54 1.33 5.34
CA THR A 120 11.44 0.21 4.39
C THR A 120 11.42 0.70 2.93
N MET A 121 10.72 1.79 2.65
CA MET A 121 10.62 2.36 1.29
C MET A 121 11.95 2.91 0.82
N VAL A 122 12.67 3.61 1.69
CA VAL A 122 14.00 4.16 1.39
C VAL A 122 14.98 3.03 1.06
N GLU A 123 15.04 1.99 1.86
CA GLU A 123 15.94 0.87 1.62
C GLU A 123 15.54 0.05 0.38
N ALA A 124 14.25 -0.14 0.15
CA ALA A 124 13.74 -0.80 -1.04
C ALA A 124 14.08 -0.02 -2.32
N ALA A 125 13.89 1.31 -2.31
CA ALA A 125 14.23 2.19 -3.43
C ALA A 125 15.74 2.19 -3.71
N LYS A 126 16.58 2.28 -2.67
CA LYS A 126 18.04 2.17 -2.84
C LYS A 126 18.44 0.82 -3.44
N LEU A 127 17.81 -0.27 -3.01
CA LEU A 127 18.09 -1.60 -3.56
C LEU A 127 17.71 -1.68 -5.04
N LEU A 128 16.53 -1.20 -5.43
CA LEU A 128 16.11 -1.13 -6.83
C LEU A 128 17.08 -0.30 -7.67
N ARG A 129 17.49 0.88 -7.16
CA ARG A 129 18.41 1.78 -7.86
C ARG A 129 19.78 1.14 -8.06
N ARG A 130 20.33 0.48 -7.04
CA ARG A 130 21.61 -0.26 -7.12
C ARG A 130 21.57 -1.40 -8.15
N ASN A 131 20.39 -1.96 -8.42
CA ASN A 131 20.18 -2.99 -9.43
C ASN A 131 19.74 -2.45 -10.80
N GLY A 132 19.85 -1.14 -11.02
CA GLY A 132 19.70 -0.53 -12.34
C GLY A 132 18.29 -0.03 -12.69
N ALA A 133 17.35 0.04 -11.74
CA ALA A 133 16.04 0.63 -11.99
C ALA A 133 16.18 2.06 -12.54
N GLY A 134 15.51 2.34 -13.66
CA GLY A 134 15.55 3.64 -14.35
C GLY A 134 14.71 4.68 -13.63
N ALA A 135 13.55 4.28 -13.10
CA ALA A 135 12.68 5.10 -12.28
C ALA A 135 12.07 4.27 -11.15
N ILE A 136 11.74 4.93 -10.03
CA ILE A 136 11.20 4.33 -8.83
C ILE A 136 10.09 5.23 -8.31
N SER A 137 8.88 4.70 -8.22
CA SER A 137 7.78 5.36 -7.51
C SER A 137 7.37 4.56 -6.28
N VAL A 138 6.73 5.24 -5.33
CA VAL A 138 6.14 4.62 -4.14
C VAL A 138 4.65 4.89 -4.15
N ALA A 139 3.84 3.89 -3.84
CA ALA A 139 2.41 4.01 -3.70
C ALA A 139 1.93 3.34 -2.41
N CYS A 140 1.03 3.99 -1.68
CA CYS A 140 0.41 3.40 -0.50
C CYS A 140 -1.06 3.79 -0.34
N THR A 141 -1.82 3.00 0.41
CA THR A 141 -3.17 3.42 0.78
C THR A 141 -3.09 4.57 1.77
N HIS A 142 -2.45 4.36 2.92
CA HIS A 142 -2.38 5.30 4.04
C HIS A 142 -1.01 5.97 4.16
N GLY A 143 -0.91 7.22 3.69
CA GLY A 143 0.29 8.04 3.81
C GLY A 143 0.37 8.81 5.13
N LEU A 144 0.88 8.17 6.21
CA LEU A 144 1.08 8.87 7.50
C LEU A 144 2.31 9.77 7.50
N PHE A 145 3.37 9.37 6.80
CA PHE A 145 4.62 10.11 6.60
C PHE A 145 5.13 10.87 7.85
N LEU A 146 5.37 10.15 8.94
CA LEU A 146 5.78 10.75 10.20
C LEU A 146 7.16 11.42 10.09
N ARG A 147 7.31 12.58 10.74
CA ARG A 147 8.56 13.36 10.79
C ARG A 147 9.02 13.74 9.38
N ASP A 148 10.20 13.30 8.97
CA ASP A 148 10.85 13.58 7.69
C ASP A 148 10.68 12.43 6.68
N ALA A 149 9.80 11.46 6.94
CA ALA A 149 9.62 10.28 6.09
C ALA A 149 9.31 10.64 4.63
N PHE A 150 8.44 11.63 4.39
CA PHE A 150 8.10 12.06 3.04
C PHE A 150 9.33 12.56 2.27
N GLU A 151 10.11 13.47 2.86
CA GLU A 151 11.32 14.03 2.24
C GLU A 151 12.41 12.98 2.04
N ARG A 152 12.58 12.05 2.99
CA ARG A 152 13.54 10.96 2.87
C ARG A 152 13.21 10.00 1.74
N ILE A 153 11.94 9.67 1.55
CA ILE A 153 11.51 8.83 0.43
C ILE A 153 11.72 9.60 -0.87
N LYS A 154 11.26 10.85 -0.93
CA LYS A 154 11.37 11.71 -2.11
C LYS A 154 12.82 11.92 -2.56
N ALA A 155 13.78 11.92 -1.64
CA ALA A 155 15.20 12.02 -1.94
C ALA A 155 15.76 10.80 -2.71
N VAL A 156 15.08 9.65 -2.70
CA VAL A 156 15.54 8.40 -3.33
C VAL A 156 14.56 7.81 -4.35
N THR A 157 13.43 8.48 -4.59
CA THR A 157 12.36 8.06 -5.51
C THR A 157 11.95 9.21 -6.41
N ASP A 158 11.38 8.89 -7.57
CA ASP A 158 10.93 9.86 -8.57
C ASP A 158 9.54 10.41 -8.24
N GLU A 159 8.62 9.57 -7.74
CA GLU A 159 7.27 9.99 -7.34
C GLU A 159 6.75 9.23 -6.12
N ILE A 160 5.87 9.88 -5.36
CA ILE A 160 5.16 9.30 -4.22
C ILE A 160 3.66 9.51 -4.41
N PHE A 161 2.89 8.44 -4.27
CA PHE A 161 1.44 8.43 -4.37
C PHE A 161 0.83 7.85 -3.09
N SER A 162 -0.29 8.43 -2.69
CA SER A 162 -1.16 7.86 -1.68
C SER A 162 -2.62 8.10 -2.02
N THR A 163 -3.50 7.41 -1.31
CA THR A 163 -4.93 7.69 -1.41
C THR A 163 -5.33 8.89 -0.56
N ASP A 164 -6.58 9.34 -0.72
CA ASP A 164 -7.24 10.37 0.09
C ASP A 164 -7.75 9.88 1.45
N THR A 165 -7.36 8.67 1.88
CA THR A 165 -7.67 8.20 3.25
C THR A 165 -7.04 9.07 4.34
N LEU A 166 -5.93 9.77 4.03
CA LEU A 166 -5.28 10.73 4.92
C LEU A 166 -4.74 11.91 4.13
N GLY A 167 -5.09 13.13 4.52
CA GLY A 167 -4.66 14.36 3.86
C GLY A 167 -3.14 14.55 3.89
N ASN A 168 -2.48 14.55 2.73
CA ASN A 168 -1.03 14.74 2.62
C ASN A 168 -0.59 15.16 1.19
N PRO A 169 0.64 15.64 0.97
CA PRO A 169 1.10 16.09 -0.37
C PRO A 169 1.12 15.01 -1.47
N ALA A 170 1.18 13.73 -1.08
CA ALA A 170 1.16 12.57 -1.97
C ALA A 170 -0.25 12.08 -2.31
N GLU A 171 -1.30 12.67 -1.73
CA GLU A 171 -2.70 12.31 -2.02
C GLU A 171 -3.01 12.60 -3.49
N LYS A 172 -3.17 11.53 -4.28
CA LYS A 172 -3.39 11.60 -5.74
C LYS A 172 -4.48 10.64 -6.24
N ALA A 173 -4.92 9.70 -5.41
CA ALA A 173 -5.88 8.67 -5.80
C ALA A 173 -7.07 8.67 -4.84
N SER A 174 -8.27 8.99 -5.34
CA SER A 174 -9.46 8.96 -4.49
C SER A 174 -10.02 7.54 -4.32
N VAL A 175 -10.29 7.14 -3.08
CA VAL A 175 -11.01 5.90 -2.72
C VAL A 175 -12.53 6.09 -2.63
N ALA A 176 -13.02 7.31 -2.85
CA ALA A 176 -14.46 7.59 -2.82
C ALA A 176 -15.29 6.66 -3.73
N PRO A 177 -14.87 6.32 -4.98
CA PRO A 177 -15.61 5.37 -5.80
C PRO A 177 -15.70 3.97 -5.18
N ASP A 178 -14.62 3.51 -4.56
CA ASP A 178 -14.53 2.16 -3.97
C ASP A 178 -15.39 2.05 -2.69
N ILE A 179 -15.46 3.14 -1.91
CA ILE A 179 -16.39 3.25 -0.77
C ILE A 179 -17.84 3.34 -1.26
N ALA A 180 -18.10 4.13 -2.31
CA ALA A 180 -19.44 4.28 -2.86
C ALA A 180 -20.03 2.96 -3.37
N GLU A 181 -19.20 2.11 -4.00
CA GLU A 181 -19.61 0.77 -4.43
C GLU A 181 -20.10 -0.09 -3.25
N LEU A 182 -19.38 -0.09 -2.12
CA LEU A 182 -19.81 -0.82 -0.92
C LEU A 182 -21.08 -0.24 -0.32
N LEU A 183 -21.22 1.09 -0.27
CA LEU A 183 -22.43 1.74 0.22
C LEU A 183 -23.66 1.37 -0.60
N LEU A 184 -23.52 1.27 -1.93
CA LEU A 184 -24.60 0.86 -2.82
C LEU A 184 -24.93 -0.63 -2.68
N ALA A 185 -23.91 -1.48 -2.56
CA ALA A 185 -24.07 -2.93 -2.41
C ALA A 185 -24.72 -3.34 -1.07
N HIS A 186 -24.54 -2.52 -0.02
CA HIS A 186 -24.98 -2.82 1.35
C HIS A 186 -26.02 -1.83 1.89
N ARG A 187 -26.73 -1.12 0.99
CA ARG A 187 -27.77 -0.19 1.41
C ARG A 187 -28.87 -0.95 2.19
N PRO A 188 -29.25 -0.50 3.39
CA PRO A 188 -30.37 -1.11 4.10
C PRO A 188 -31.63 -1.01 3.24
N ALA A 189 -32.45 -2.07 3.23
CA ALA A 189 -33.75 -2.04 2.59
C ALA A 189 -34.59 -0.90 3.21
N ALA A 190 -35.20 -0.08 2.35
CA ALA A 190 -36.04 1.03 2.76
C ALA A 190 -37.34 0.56 3.43
#